data_AF-E9B6H8-F1
#
_entry.id   AF-E9B6H8-F1
#
_cell.length_a   1.000
_cell.length_b   1.000
_cell.length_c   1.000
_cell.angle_alpha   90.00
_cell.angle_beta   90.00
_cell.angle_gamma   90.00
#
_symmetry.space_group_name_H-M   'P 1'
#
loop_
_entity.id
_entity.type
_entity.pdbx_description
1 polymer ?
#
loop_
_entity_poly.entity_id
_entity_poly.type
_entity_poly.pdbx_seq_one_letter_code
_entity_poly.pdbx_strand_id
1 'polypeptide(L)'
;MRACQFYARPAFRGLVRSAVATPVRTISQSTPLSSSTHDIDVSSSSSGGTVSTNSERTSWPHVSSRFSSCPVTGDCAAIRKYPYKVISTEQELKEAVEVLQRSRQIAIDVEAFCTPEAIKTPQLGRVSLVQTCSDVVPVVFLFDVLSLSVPVFVQAIRSVFHDETIRKLFFDCRRDIEALSTQMDLTPKRVLDLQLLFTAVQWKLRSVNRRSGMTYVLKSVAGIHRQEGDSAVQTAMMVGDRPVWDTRPLPEHFLEYAADDVRHIHLLSTYFPSLTQQVSEAAVERLTAQYVQHYGVGHAVTEEADAQPAQVNTAWLERYIGPGGVCSFCGSKGHTETECFRKLNGNMRCSFCGGMGHTARNCFQKHPELLKCDRCGQLGHSTANCFRANPCKHCGGNHRSENCHYRAHIANA
;
A
#
# COMPACT_ATOMS: atom_id res chain seq x y z
N MET A 1 63.69 -16.95 -17.54
CA MET A 1 63.09 -16.07 -16.50
C MET A 1 62.33 -17.01 -15.55
N ARG A 2 62.97 -17.58 -14.50
CA ARG A 2 62.90 -17.13 -13.10
C ARG A 2 61.49 -16.64 -12.72
N ALA A 3 60.57 -17.41 -12.11
CA ALA A 3 60.57 -18.26 -10.89
C ALA A 3 60.26 -17.52 -9.58
N CYS A 4 59.20 -17.93 -8.88
CA CYS A 4 59.22 -18.36 -7.46
C CYS A 4 57.85 -18.91 -6.98
N GLN A 5 57.86 -19.71 -5.91
CA GLN A 5 56.72 -20.41 -5.30
C GLN A 5 56.57 -20.05 -3.79
N PHE A 6 55.45 -20.48 -3.18
CA PHE A 6 55.17 -20.54 -1.73
C PHE A 6 54.99 -19.16 -1.02
N TYR A 7 54.24 -18.98 0.09
CA TYR A 7 53.96 -19.87 1.24
C TYR A 7 52.58 -19.64 1.93
N ALA A 8 52.09 -20.70 2.58
CA ALA A 8 51.28 -20.80 3.83
C ALA A 8 50.18 -19.78 4.28
N ARG A 9 49.06 -20.34 4.78
CA ARG A 9 48.19 -19.77 5.84
C ARG A 9 48.85 -19.97 7.22
N PRO A 10 48.43 -19.22 8.26
CA PRO A 10 47.59 -19.89 9.27
C PRO A 10 46.40 -19.03 9.79
N ALA A 11 45.57 -19.64 10.62
CA ALA A 11 44.35 -19.06 11.19
C ALA A 11 44.61 -18.27 12.49
N PHE A 12 43.64 -17.44 12.89
CA PHE A 12 43.52 -16.93 14.26
C PHE A 12 42.16 -17.27 14.87
N ARG A 13 42.19 -17.91 16.05
CA ARG A 13 41.08 -18.06 17.00
C ARG A 13 41.35 -17.15 18.21
N GLY A 14 40.30 -16.65 18.85
CA GLY A 14 40.40 -15.86 20.10
C GLY A 14 39.05 -15.19 20.43
N LEU A 15 38.05 -15.90 20.96
CA LEU A 15 37.79 -16.22 22.38
C LEU A 15 37.44 -15.02 23.30
N VAL A 16 36.12 -14.87 23.55
CA VAL A 16 35.44 -14.78 24.86
C VAL A 16 35.95 -13.79 25.94
N ARG A 17 35.02 -12.91 26.38
CA ARG A 17 34.67 -12.59 27.79
C ARG A 17 33.26 -11.97 27.78
N SER A 18 32.24 -12.61 28.34
CA SER A 18 31.76 -12.49 29.74
C SER A 18 31.49 -11.03 30.14
N ALA A 19 30.24 -10.54 30.19
CA ALA A 19 29.07 -10.93 31.00
C ALA A 19 28.95 -10.15 32.34
N VAL A 20 27.93 -9.29 32.44
CA VAL A 20 27.29 -8.89 33.70
C VAL A 20 25.79 -8.77 33.44
N ALA A 21 24.98 -9.40 34.28
CA ALA A 21 23.53 -9.24 34.30
C ALA A 21 23.09 -8.70 35.68
N THR A 22 21.82 -8.26 35.71
CA THR A 22 20.90 -8.05 36.85
C THR A 22 20.69 -6.62 37.35
N PRO A 23 19.52 -6.31 37.97
CA PRO A 23 18.25 -7.06 37.99
C PRO A 23 17.02 -6.26 37.49
N VAL A 24 16.02 -6.97 36.96
CA VAL A 24 14.63 -6.48 36.90
C VAL A 24 13.99 -6.63 38.28
N ARG A 25 13.32 -5.58 38.77
CA ARG A 25 12.45 -5.68 39.96
C ARG A 25 11.03 -6.05 39.55
N THR A 26 10.59 -7.23 39.98
CA THR A 26 9.18 -7.63 39.99
C THR A 26 8.57 -7.23 41.33
N ILE A 27 7.43 -6.53 41.34
CA ILE A 27 6.58 -6.43 42.54
C ILE A 27 5.14 -6.83 42.19
N SER A 28 4.74 -7.86 42.91
CA SER A 28 3.44 -8.46 43.22
C SER A 28 2.12 -7.77 42.83
N GLN A 29 1.28 -8.63 42.28
CA GLN A 29 -0.19 -8.75 42.40
C GLN A 29 -0.84 -8.11 43.65
N SER A 30 -2.01 -7.49 43.46
CA SER A 30 -3.25 -7.86 44.17
C SER A 30 -4.52 -7.28 43.52
N THR A 31 -5.57 -8.11 43.46
CA THR A 31 -6.97 -7.81 43.13
C THR A 31 -7.72 -7.39 44.43
N PRO A 32 -9.07 -7.20 44.53
CA PRO A 32 -10.16 -7.41 43.54
C PRO A 32 -11.32 -6.38 43.49
N LEU A 33 -12.26 -6.63 42.56
CA LEU A 33 -13.71 -6.36 42.57
C LEU A 33 -14.26 -5.01 43.10
N SER A 34 -15.08 -4.36 42.27
CA SER A 34 -16.50 -4.18 42.60
C SER A 34 -17.37 -4.13 41.34
N SER A 35 -18.50 -4.82 41.39
CA SER A 35 -19.53 -4.89 40.36
C SER A 35 -20.79 -4.20 40.86
N SER A 36 -21.41 -3.36 40.04
CA SER A 36 -22.80 -2.94 40.26
C SER A 36 -23.52 -2.77 38.92
N THR A 37 -24.43 -3.70 38.67
CA THR A 37 -25.50 -3.59 37.68
C THR A 37 -26.58 -2.65 38.20
N HIS A 38 -27.22 -1.90 37.31
CA HIS A 38 -28.61 -1.47 37.53
C HIS A 38 -29.40 -1.44 36.23
N ASP A 39 -30.63 -1.90 36.35
CA ASP A 39 -31.58 -2.22 35.28
C ASP A 39 -32.34 -0.97 34.80
N ILE A 40 -32.76 -0.99 33.54
CA ILE A 40 -34.03 -0.38 33.12
C ILE A 40 -34.70 -1.37 32.15
N ASP A 41 -35.98 -1.65 32.39
CA ASP A 41 -36.81 -2.62 31.67
C ASP A 41 -38.21 -2.00 31.42
N VAL A 42 -39.01 -2.57 30.49
CA VAL A 42 -40.47 -2.31 30.28
C VAL A 42 -40.83 -0.88 29.75
N SER A 43 -41.85 -0.57 28.92
CA SER A 43 -42.77 -1.20 27.93
C SER A 43 -43.61 -0.05 27.27
N SER A 44 -44.43 -0.15 26.21
CA SER A 44 -44.62 -1.06 25.05
C SER A 44 -45.70 -0.44 24.10
N SER A 45 -46.31 -1.23 23.19
CA SER A 45 -47.62 -1.01 22.51
C SER A 45 -47.69 -0.04 21.31
N SER A 46 -48.60 -0.17 20.32
CA SER A 46 -49.31 -1.34 19.73
C SER A 46 -50.12 -0.92 18.47
N SER A 47 -50.76 -1.89 17.78
CA SER A 47 -51.75 -1.76 16.66
C SER A 47 -51.20 -1.33 15.29
N GLY A 48 -51.72 -1.79 14.14
CA GLY A 48 -52.71 -2.85 13.85
C GLY A 48 -53.27 -2.71 12.41
N GLY A 49 -53.41 -3.80 11.64
CA GLY A 49 -53.96 -3.73 10.26
C GLY A 49 -53.93 -5.05 9.48
N THR A 50 -55.02 -5.38 8.77
CA THR A 50 -55.32 -6.70 8.20
C THR A 50 -55.00 -6.87 6.69
N VAL A 51 -55.00 -8.14 6.26
CA VAL A 51 -54.57 -8.66 4.95
C VAL A 51 -55.59 -8.44 3.81
N SER A 52 -55.10 -8.22 2.58
CA SER A 52 -55.70 -8.72 1.33
C SER A 52 -54.68 -8.80 0.19
N THR A 53 -54.96 -9.62 -0.82
CA THR A 53 -53.99 -10.24 -1.74
C THR A 53 -54.00 -9.68 -3.15
N ASN A 54 -52.85 -9.55 -3.81
CA ASN A 54 -52.53 -10.40 -4.97
C ASN A 54 -51.07 -10.38 -5.46
N SER A 55 -50.73 -11.48 -6.14
CA SER A 55 -49.47 -11.81 -6.82
C SER A 55 -48.73 -10.66 -7.52
N GLU A 56 -47.44 -10.49 -7.20
CA GLU A 56 -46.43 -10.27 -8.24
C GLU A 56 -45.00 -10.70 -7.86
N ARG A 57 -44.17 -10.90 -8.88
CA ARG A 57 -42.90 -11.67 -8.89
C ARG A 57 -41.78 -10.96 -8.12
N THR A 58 -41.40 -11.47 -6.94
CA THR A 58 -40.35 -10.88 -6.08
C THR A 58 -38.92 -11.10 -6.58
N SER A 59 -38.41 -10.16 -7.39
CA SER A 59 -36.98 -9.87 -7.45
C SER A 59 -36.54 -9.18 -6.14
N TRP A 60 -35.56 -9.75 -5.44
CA TRP A 60 -35.11 -9.18 -4.16
C TRP A 60 -34.14 -8.00 -4.39
N PRO A 61 -34.27 -6.91 -3.61
CA PRO A 61 -33.59 -5.66 -3.92
C PRO A 61 -32.10 -5.67 -3.53
N HIS A 62 -31.29 -5.04 -4.37
CA HIS A 62 -29.96 -4.55 -3.99
C HIS A 62 -30.12 -3.45 -2.93
N VAL A 63 -30.12 -3.81 -1.64
CA VAL A 63 -30.02 -2.82 -0.57
C VAL A 63 -28.57 -2.38 -0.45
N SER A 64 -28.36 -1.10 -0.77
CA SER A 64 -27.08 -0.41 -0.76
C SER A 64 -26.30 -0.64 0.54
N SER A 65 -24.97 -0.72 0.41
CA SER A 65 -24.07 -0.64 1.54
C SER A 65 -24.32 0.67 2.31
N ARG A 66 -24.51 0.57 3.63
CA ARG A 66 -24.37 1.72 4.53
C ARG A 66 -22.89 2.08 4.73
N PHE A 67 -22.20 2.38 3.63
CA PHE A 67 -21.31 3.53 3.70
C PHE A 67 -22.25 4.73 3.76
N SER A 68 -22.23 5.46 4.87
CA SER A 68 -22.90 6.75 4.89
C SER A 68 -22.24 7.58 3.80
N SER A 69 -22.99 7.92 2.75
CA SER A 69 -22.52 8.83 1.74
C SER A 69 -22.33 10.18 2.41
N CYS A 70 -21.10 10.47 2.87
CA CYS A 70 -20.66 11.85 2.92
C CYS A 70 -20.97 12.42 1.54
N PRO A 71 -21.81 13.46 1.44
CA PRO A 71 -22.08 14.06 0.15
C PRO A 71 -20.73 14.47 -0.42
N VAL A 72 -20.49 14.11 -1.69
CA VAL A 72 -19.45 14.75 -2.48
C VAL A 72 -19.81 16.23 -2.47
N THR A 73 -19.16 17.02 -1.63
CA THR A 73 -19.41 18.47 -1.59
C THR A 73 -19.05 19.03 -2.96
N GLY A 74 -19.69 20.13 -3.37
CA GLY A 74 -19.47 20.70 -4.71
C GLY A 74 -17.99 20.94 -5.02
N ASP A 75 -17.21 21.22 -3.97
CA ASP A 75 -15.76 21.43 -3.96
C ASP A 75 -14.98 20.23 -4.51
N CYS A 76 -15.37 18.99 -4.18
CA CYS A 76 -14.68 17.78 -4.64
C CYS A 76 -14.75 17.61 -6.17
N ALA A 77 -15.84 18.01 -6.80
CA ALA A 77 -15.97 18.01 -8.26
C ALA A 77 -15.22 19.18 -8.91
N ALA A 78 -14.96 20.27 -8.16
CA ALA A 78 -14.22 21.44 -8.64
C ALA A 78 -12.70 21.18 -8.68
N ILE A 79 -12.13 20.45 -7.71
CA ILE A 79 -10.68 20.12 -7.67
C ILE A 79 -10.20 19.49 -8.98
N ARG A 80 -10.98 18.58 -9.56
CA ARG A 80 -10.67 17.91 -10.84
C ARG A 80 -10.70 18.84 -12.06
N LYS A 81 -11.15 20.08 -11.90
CA LYS A 81 -11.25 21.10 -12.96
C LYS A 81 -10.32 22.29 -12.70
N TYR A 82 -9.43 22.21 -11.72
CA TYR A 82 -8.46 23.26 -11.45
C TYR A 82 -7.54 23.41 -12.68
N PRO A 83 -7.52 24.57 -13.37
CA PRO A 83 -6.58 24.81 -14.47
C PRO A 83 -5.14 24.67 -13.97
N TYR A 84 -4.26 24.19 -14.84
CA TYR A 84 -2.82 24.22 -14.58
C TYR A 84 -2.19 25.50 -15.14
N LYS A 85 -1.12 25.96 -14.50
CA LYS A 85 -0.18 26.95 -15.03
C LYS A 85 1.20 26.31 -15.09
N VAL A 86 1.81 26.32 -16.27
CA VAL A 86 3.22 25.97 -16.44
C VAL A 86 4.06 27.14 -15.94
N ILE A 87 5.04 26.86 -15.09
CA ILE A 87 5.92 27.84 -14.46
C ILE A 87 7.33 27.58 -15.00
N SER A 88 7.78 28.44 -15.91
CA SER A 88 9.09 28.30 -16.59
C SER A 88 10.02 29.49 -16.40
N THR A 89 9.58 30.54 -15.70
CA THR A 89 10.39 31.73 -15.39
C THR A 89 10.53 31.98 -13.89
N GLU A 90 11.62 32.63 -13.48
CA GLU A 90 11.86 32.97 -12.07
C GLU A 90 10.76 33.81 -11.43
N GLN A 91 10.14 34.71 -12.19
CA GLN A 91 9.13 35.62 -11.66
C GLN A 91 7.83 34.86 -11.37
N GLU A 92 7.39 34.02 -12.30
CA GLU A 92 6.21 33.16 -12.08
C GLU A 92 6.44 32.14 -10.96
N LEU A 93 7.68 31.67 -10.78
CA LEU A 93 8.07 30.82 -9.65
C LEU A 93 7.94 31.56 -8.32
N LYS A 94 8.37 32.83 -8.23
CA LYS A 94 8.22 33.66 -7.03
C LYS A 94 6.74 33.89 -6.71
N GLU A 95 5.94 34.29 -7.70
CA GLU A 95 4.48 34.46 -7.57
C GLU A 95 3.77 33.18 -7.11
N ALA A 96 4.13 32.02 -7.68
CA ALA A 96 3.57 30.73 -7.27
C ALA A 96 3.98 30.37 -5.83
N VAL A 97 5.23 30.61 -5.43
CA VAL A 97 5.71 30.36 -4.05
C VAL A 97 4.98 31.24 -3.03
N GLU A 98 4.76 32.53 -3.30
CA GLU A 98 3.97 33.42 -2.44
C GLU A 98 2.51 32.94 -2.26
N VAL A 99 1.93 32.34 -3.30
CA VAL A 99 0.63 31.66 -3.19
C VAL A 99 0.73 30.43 -2.30
N LEU A 100 1.68 29.54 -2.57
CA LEU A 100 1.84 28.28 -1.84
C LEU A 100 2.16 28.48 -0.35
N GLN A 101 2.90 29.53 0.03
CA GLN A 101 3.22 29.88 1.42
C GLN A 101 1.98 30.15 2.30
N ARG A 102 0.81 30.44 1.69
CA ARG A 102 -0.45 30.67 2.42
C ARG A 102 -1.26 29.39 2.64
N SER A 103 -0.84 28.27 2.05
CA SER A 103 -1.53 26.97 2.11
C SER A 103 -1.40 26.34 3.48
N ARG A 104 -2.44 25.62 3.95
CA ARG A 104 -2.30 24.71 5.10
C ARG A 104 -1.74 23.36 4.64
N GLN A 105 -2.01 22.99 3.39
CA GLN A 105 -1.50 21.77 2.79
C GLN A 105 -1.33 21.91 1.28
N ILE A 106 -0.33 21.21 0.74
CA ILE A 106 -0.08 21.11 -0.71
C ILE A 106 0.07 19.65 -1.10
N ALA A 107 -0.57 19.24 -2.19
CA ALA A 107 -0.22 18.03 -2.91
C ALA A 107 1.06 18.27 -3.71
N ILE A 108 1.95 17.28 -3.74
CA ILE A 108 3.17 17.25 -4.55
C ILE A 108 3.19 15.92 -5.32
N ASP A 109 3.67 15.99 -6.54
CA ASP A 109 4.13 14.86 -7.35
C ASP A 109 5.45 15.25 -8.04
N VAL A 110 6.16 14.27 -8.62
CA VAL A 110 7.43 14.52 -9.32
C VAL A 110 7.54 13.66 -10.58
N GLU A 111 7.71 14.29 -11.74
CA GLU A 111 7.97 13.58 -12.99
C GLU A 111 9.40 13.77 -13.49
N ALA A 112 9.98 12.67 -13.98
CA ALA A 112 11.41 12.55 -14.21
C ALA A 112 11.74 11.66 -15.40
N PHE A 113 12.93 11.82 -15.94
CA PHE A 113 13.46 10.99 -17.01
C PHE A 113 13.47 9.50 -16.61
N CYS A 114 12.88 8.64 -17.44
CA CYS A 114 12.99 7.19 -17.27
C CYS A 114 14.40 6.75 -17.69
N THR A 115 15.20 6.22 -16.76
CA THR A 115 16.51 5.64 -17.11
C THR A 115 16.33 4.44 -18.06
N PRO A 116 17.21 4.22 -19.05
CA PRO A 116 17.11 3.09 -19.98
C PRO A 116 17.01 1.75 -19.25
N GLU A 117 16.25 0.78 -19.77
CA GLU A 117 15.99 -0.52 -19.11
C GLU A 117 17.29 -1.30 -18.81
N ALA A 118 18.34 -1.07 -19.59
CA ALA A 118 19.68 -1.61 -19.36
C ALA A 118 20.30 -1.14 -18.02
N ILE A 119 19.95 0.07 -17.56
CA ILE A 119 20.31 0.61 -16.25
C ILE A 119 19.19 0.23 -15.27
N LYS A 120 19.31 -0.94 -14.66
CA LYS A 120 18.36 -1.46 -13.65
C LYS A 120 18.50 -0.75 -12.30
N THR A 121 18.33 0.58 -12.30
CA THR A 121 18.19 1.38 -11.08
C THR A 121 16.71 1.56 -10.75
N PRO A 122 16.29 1.50 -9.47
CA PRO A 122 14.95 1.87 -9.07
C PRO A 122 14.76 3.39 -8.92
N GLN A 123 15.82 4.19 -9.08
CA GLN A 123 15.75 5.66 -9.05
C GLN A 123 15.06 6.23 -10.28
N LEU A 124 14.37 7.35 -10.05
CA LEU A 124 14.05 8.29 -11.11
C LEU A 124 15.33 8.88 -11.70
N GLY A 125 15.36 9.06 -13.02
CA GLY A 125 16.39 9.86 -13.68
C GLY A 125 16.20 11.35 -13.40
N ARG A 126 16.77 12.21 -14.26
CA ARG A 126 16.69 13.67 -14.09
C ARG A 126 15.25 14.15 -13.88
N VAL A 127 14.97 14.79 -12.74
CA VAL A 127 13.68 15.43 -12.49
C VAL A 127 13.44 16.54 -13.51
N SER A 128 12.27 16.50 -14.14
CA SER A 128 11.95 17.36 -15.29
C SER A 128 10.70 18.21 -15.06
N LEU A 129 9.79 17.78 -14.18
CA LEU A 129 8.62 18.53 -13.75
C LEU A 129 8.35 18.26 -12.26
N VAL A 130 7.97 19.30 -11.52
CA VAL A 130 7.41 19.14 -10.16
C VAL A 130 6.04 19.80 -10.14
N GLN A 131 5.05 19.09 -9.66
CA GLN A 131 3.65 19.52 -9.69
C GLN A 131 3.21 19.87 -8.28
N THR A 132 2.40 20.92 -8.12
CA THR A 132 1.75 21.23 -6.84
C THR A 132 0.31 21.68 -6.99
N CYS A 133 -0.54 21.27 -6.05
CA CYS A 133 -1.92 21.73 -5.92
C CYS A 133 -2.18 22.09 -4.45
N SER A 134 -2.78 23.26 -4.19
CA SER A 134 -2.95 23.81 -2.84
C SER A 134 -4.40 23.77 -2.37
N ASP A 135 -4.61 23.95 -1.06
CA ASP A 135 -5.95 24.14 -0.48
C ASP A 135 -6.45 25.60 -0.50
N VAL A 136 -5.71 26.54 -1.10
CA VAL A 136 -6.02 27.99 -1.06
C VAL A 136 -6.31 28.63 -2.41
N VAL A 137 -5.83 28.06 -3.53
CA VAL A 137 -6.20 28.50 -4.88
C VAL A 137 -6.60 27.33 -5.77
N PRO A 138 -7.59 27.50 -6.67
CA PRO A 138 -8.02 26.46 -7.60
C PRO A 138 -7.10 26.38 -8.83
N VAL A 139 -5.79 26.27 -8.61
CA VAL A 139 -4.76 26.25 -9.65
C VAL A 139 -3.73 25.17 -9.33
N VAL A 140 -3.34 24.41 -10.36
CA VAL A 140 -2.18 23.52 -10.30
C VAL A 140 -0.96 24.25 -10.84
N PHE A 141 0.15 24.26 -10.12
CA PHE A 141 1.42 24.77 -10.62
C PHE A 141 2.30 23.62 -11.13
N LEU A 142 2.68 23.67 -12.40
CA LEU A 142 3.59 22.72 -13.03
C LEU A 142 4.95 23.40 -13.22
N PHE A 143 5.87 23.16 -12.30
CA PHE A 143 7.21 23.76 -12.30
C PHE A 143 8.11 23.06 -13.31
N ASP A 144 8.43 23.74 -14.41
CA ASP A 144 9.36 23.23 -15.43
C ASP A 144 10.80 23.39 -14.92
N VAL A 145 11.27 22.39 -14.19
CA VAL A 145 12.60 22.37 -13.58
C VAL A 145 13.72 22.46 -14.64
N LEU A 146 13.47 22.01 -15.87
CA LEU A 146 14.46 22.12 -16.96
C LEU A 146 14.62 23.55 -17.46
N SER A 147 13.52 24.33 -17.48
CA SER A 147 13.54 25.75 -17.85
C SER A 147 13.99 26.65 -16.70
N LEU A 148 13.57 26.35 -15.47
CA LEU A 148 13.94 27.10 -14.26
C LEU A 148 15.40 26.85 -13.84
N SER A 149 15.93 25.65 -14.09
CA SER A 149 17.11 25.05 -13.44
C SER A 149 16.90 24.68 -11.96
N VAL A 150 17.59 23.62 -11.52
CA VAL A 150 17.51 23.13 -10.13
C VAL A 150 17.86 24.19 -9.08
N PRO A 151 18.97 24.95 -9.17
CA PRO A 151 19.33 25.91 -8.12
C PRO A 151 18.27 26.99 -7.88
N VAL A 152 17.71 27.54 -8.97
CA VAL A 152 16.63 28.54 -8.94
C VAL A 152 15.36 27.96 -8.32
N PHE A 153 14.94 26.78 -8.77
CA PHE A 153 13.76 26.09 -8.24
C PHE A 153 13.90 25.84 -6.74
N VAL A 154 15.04 25.25 -6.32
CA VAL A 154 15.34 24.94 -4.92
C VAL A 154 15.36 26.19 -4.05
N GLN A 155 16.02 27.27 -4.52
CA GLN A 155 16.14 28.52 -3.75
C GLN A 155 14.76 29.11 -3.40
N ALA A 156 13.80 29.08 -4.33
CA ALA A 156 12.46 29.58 -4.07
C ALA A 156 11.61 28.59 -3.25
N ILE A 157 11.53 27.33 -3.69
CA ILE A 157 10.59 26.33 -3.14
C ILE A 157 10.99 25.82 -1.75
N ARG A 158 12.28 25.94 -1.36
CA ARG A 158 12.79 25.53 -0.04
C ARG A 158 11.98 26.14 1.10
N SER A 159 11.53 27.39 0.95
CA SER A 159 10.65 28.08 1.91
C SER A 159 9.34 27.34 2.19
N VAL A 160 8.71 26.72 1.19
CA VAL A 160 7.45 25.97 1.32
C VAL A 160 7.69 24.53 1.77
N PHE A 161 8.71 23.88 1.20
CA PHE A 161 8.98 22.46 1.47
C PHE A 161 9.51 22.23 2.90
N HIS A 162 10.25 23.19 3.46
CA HIS A 162 10.76 23.12 4.84
C HIS A 162 9.81 23.70 5.90
N ASP A 163 8.76 24.43 5.51
CA ASP A 163 7.79 24.99 6.47
C ASP A 163 6.93 23.88 7.08
N GLU A 164 7.06 23.65 8.38
CA GLU A 164 6.29 22.64 9.11
C GLU A 164 4.85 23.07 9.41
N THR A 165 4.46 24.33 9.15
CA THR A 165 3.05 24.76 9.20
C THR A 165 2.25 24.23 8.00
N ILE A 166 2.91 24.10 6.84
CA ILE A 166 2.35 23.56 5.59
C ILE A 166 2.55 22.05 5.53
N ARG A 167 1.47 21.26 5.54
CA ARG A 167 1.55 19.80 5.35
C ARG A 167 1.80 19.47 3.87
N LYS A 168 2.78 18.60 3.58
CA LYS A 168 3.04 18.12 2.22
C LYS A 168 2.39 16.75 2.00
N LEU A 169 1.52 16.64 1.01
CA LEU A 169 0.77 15.44 0.67
C LEU A 169 1.39 14.78 -0.56
N PHE A 170 1.63 13.48 -0.48
CA PHE A 170 2.14 12.65 -1.58
C PHE A 170 1.29 11.38 -1.71
N PHE A 171 1.49 10.60 -2.77
CA PHE A 171 0.95 9.26 -2.89
C PHE A 171 2.07 8.29 -3.34
N ASP A 172 2.63 7.54 -2.40
CA ASP A 172 3.86 6.75 -2.57
C ASP A 172 5.17 7.57 -2.70
N CYS A 173 5.45 8.39 -1.69
CA CYS A 173 6.51 9.41 -1.71
C CYS A 173 7.95 8.88 -1.88
N ARG A 174 8.17 7.57 -1.99
CA ARG A 174 9.50 6.94 -1.89
C ARG A 174 10.47 7.47 -2.94
N ARG A 175 10.05 7.48 -4.20
CA ARG A 175 10.93 7.88 -5.32
C ARG A 175 11.00 9.38 -5.51
N ASP A 176 9.93 10.08 -5.21
CA ASP A 176 9.90 11.55 -5.23
C ASP A 176 10.89 12.11 -4.21
N ILE A 177 10.85 11.60 -2.98
CA ILE A 177 11.78 12.01 -1.92
C ILE A 177 13.24 11.64 -2.28
N GLU A 178 13.49 10.44 -2.83
CA GLU A 178 14.84 10.05 -3.27
C GLU A 178 15.36 10.96 -4.38
N ALA A 179 14.52 11.32 -5.35
CA ALA A 179 14.89 12.18 -6.47
C ALA A 179 15.12 13.63 -6.02
N LEU A 180 14.20 14.21 -5.24
CA LEU A 180 14.34 15.55 -4.68
C LEU A 180 15.56 15.66 -3.75
N SER A 181 15.83 14.63 -2.94
CA SER A 181 16.98 14.62 -2.04
C SER A 181 18.30 14.48 -2.80
N THR A 182 18.40 13.49 -3.70
CA THR A 182 19.65 13.18 -4.44
C THR A 182 20.01 14.24 -5.48
N GLN A 183 19.02 14.83 -6.15
CA GLN A 183 19.25 15.74 -7.28
C GLN A 183 19.13 17.22 -6.90
N MET A 184 18.51 17.55 -5.76
CA MET A 184 18.17 18.94 -5.42
C MET A 184 18.50 19.36 -3.97
N ASP A 185 19.08 18.50 -3.13
CA ASP A 185 19.25 18.76 -1.68
C ASP A 185 17.94 19.25 -1.03
N LEU A 186 16.84 18.58 -1.35
CA LEU A 186 15.49 19.00 -0.96
C LEU A 186 14.71 17.84 -0.34
N THR A 187 14.68 17.81 0.99
CA THR A 187 13.86 16.84 1.76
C THR A 187 12.69 17.59 2.42
N PRO A 188 11.45 17.48 1.89
CA PRO A 188 10.30 18.16 2.47
C PRO A 188 9.99 17.68 3.90
N LYS A 189 9.57 18.60 4.76
CA LYS A 189 9.18 18.33 6.15
C LYS A 189 7.67 18.18 6.32
N ARG A 190 7.21 17.53 7.40
CA ARG A 190 5.78 17.27 7.69
C ARG A 190 5.03 16.71 6.47
N VAL A 191 5.50 15.54 6.04
CA VAL A 191 4.97 14.81 4.89
C VAL A 191 3.91 13.81 5.37
N LEU A 192 2.82 13.70 4.63
CA LEU A 192 1.79 12.67 4.78
C LEU A 192 1.59 11.95 3.45
N ASP A 193 1.91 10.65 3.41
CA ASP A 193 1.69 9.80 2.26
C ASP A 193 0.28 9.18 2.32
N LEU A 194 -0.54 9.51 1.33
CA LEU A 194 -1.93 9.07 1.23
C LEU A 194 -2.07 7.58 0.83
N GLN A 195 -1.07 7.01 0.16
CA GLN A 195 -1.00 5.56 -0.10
C GLN A 195 -0.70 4.81 1.20
N LEU A 196 0.21 5.32 2.04
CA LEU A 196 0.46 4.77 3.37
C LEU A 196 -0.76 4.94 4.29
N LEU A 197 -1.47 6.07 4.21
CA LEU A 197 -2.71 6.31 4.96
C LEU A 197 -3.80 5.30 4.61
N PHE A 198 -4.04 5.07 3.31
CA PHE A 198 -4.96 4.04 2.85
C PHE A 198 -4.51 2.64 3.29
N THR A 199 -3.21 2.33 3.18
CA THR A 199 -2.66 1.02 3.59
C THR A 199 -2.78 0.81 5.10
N ALA A 200 -2.60 1.84 5.93
CA ALA A 200 -2.80 1.78 7.36
C ALA A 200 -4.27 1.51 7.74
N VAL A 201 -5.24 2.03 6.97
CA VAL A 201 -6.66 1.70 7.11
C VAL A 201 -6.93 0.23 6.74
N GLN A 202 -6.37 -0.27 5.64
CA GLN A 202 -6.48 -1.70 5.28
C GLN A 202 -5.79 -2.63 6.29
N TRP A 203 -4.68 -2.18 6.88
CA TRP A 203 -3.99 -2.87 7.95
C TRP A 203 -4.87 -2.96 9.21
N LYS A 204 -5.50 -1.86 9.64
CA LYS A 204 -6.39 -1.84 10.81
C LYS A 204 -7.72 -2.55 10.62
N LEU A 205 -8.24 -2.62 9.39
CA LEU A 205 -9.49 -3.34 9.10
C LEU A 205 -9.27 -4.85 8.88
N ARG A 206 -8.17 -5.23 8.20
CA ARG A 206 -8.01 -6.58 7.61
C ARG A 206 -6.64 -7.21 7.84
N SER A 207 -5.68 -6.56 8.51
CA SER A 207 -4.25 -6.94 8.49
C SER A 207 -3.67 -7.06 7.08
N VAL A 208 -4.14 -6.24 6.13
CA VAL A 208 -3.62 -6.20 4.76
C VAL A 208 -2.62 -5.05 4.64
N ASN A 209 -1.36 -5.37 4.34
CA ASN A 209 -0.26 -4.42 4.16
C ASN A 209 0.04 -4.10 2.68
N ARG A 210 -0.87 -4.42 1.76
CA ARG A 210 -0.67 -4.25 0.32
C ARG A 210 -0.80 -2.77 -0.09
N ARG A 211 0.23 -2.26 -0.77
CA ARG A 211 0.19 -0.96 -1.44
C ARG A 211 -0.83 -0.98 -2.57
N SER A 212 -1.69 0.04 -2.61
CA SER A 212 -2.80 0.14 -3.56
C SER A 212 -2.58 1.34 -4.48
N GLY A 213 -2.59 1.12 -5.80
CA GLY A 213 -2.37 2.20 -6.78
C GLY A 213 -3.51 3.22 -6.82
N MET A 214 -3.18 4.44 -7.29
CA MET A 214 -4.07 5.61 -7.30
C MET A 214 -5.47 5.29 -7.85
N THR A 215 -5.57 4.66 -9.02
CA THR A 215 -6.84 4.26 -9.65
C THR A 215 -7.73 3.39 -8.77
N TYR A 216 -7.15 2.45 -8.00
CA TYR A 216 -7.93 1.61 -7.09
C TYR A 216 -8.40 2.41 -5.87
N VAL A 217 -7.54 3.28 -5.33
CA VAL A 217 -7.89 4.11 -4.17
C VAL A 217 -8.97 5.12 -4.53
N LEU A 218 -8.83 5.86 -5.64
CA LEU A 218 -9.86 6.79 -6.15
C LEU A 218 -11.22 6.12 -6.33
N LYS A 219 -11.26 4.92 -6.93
CA LYS A 219 -12.49 4.16 -7.10
C LYS A 219 -13.08 3.70 -5.76
N SER A 220 -12.24 3.23 -4.84
CA SER A 220 -12.66 2.67 -3.54
C SER A 220 -13.07 3.73 -2.52
N VAL A 221 -12.51 4.93 -2.62
CA VAL A 221 -12.68 6.04 -1.67
C VAL A 221 -13.69 7.07 -2.16
N ALA A 222 -13.56 7.51 -3.42
CA ALA A 222 -14.33 8.60 -3.99
C ALA A 222 -15.31 8.15 -5.09
N GLY A 223 -15.34 6.86 -5.44
CA GLY A 223 -16.18 6.34 -6.54
C GLY A 223 -15.72 6.77 -7.94
N ILE A 224 -14.50 7.31 -8.06
CA ILE A 224 -14.02 7.96 -9.29
C ILE A 224 -13.19 6.98 -10.13
N HIS A 225 -13.42 7.03 -11.44
CA HIS A 225 -12.63 6.35 -12.45
C HIS A 225 -11.66 7.35 -13.11
N ARG A 226 -10.38 6.97 -13.22
CA ARG A 226 -9.38 7.65 -14.05
C ARG A 226 -9.69 7.47 -15.55
N GLN A 227 -9.28 8.41 -16.39
CA GLN A 227 -9.70 8.50 -17.80
C GLN A 227 -8.75 7.74 -18.76
N GLU A 228 -9.20 7.52 -20.00
CA GLU A 228 -8.41 6.80 -21.02
C GLU A 228 -7.11 7.52 -21.42
N GLY A 229 -7.02 8.84 -21.23
CA GLY A 229 -5.80 9.62 -21.52
C GLY A 229 -4.56 9.13 -20.75
N ASP A 230 -4.75 8.60 -19.54
CA ASP A 230 -3.69 7.99 -18.74
C ASP A 230 -3.01 6.82 -19.48
N SER A 231 -3.76 6.08 -20.31
CA SER A 231 -3.22 4.92 -21.03
C SER A 231 -2.20 5.30 -22.10
N ALA A 232 -2.34 6.48 -22.73
CA ALA A 232 -1.40 6.97 -23.72
C ALA A 232 -0.08 7.40 -23.06
N VAL A 233 -0.14 8.08 -21.90
CA VAL A 233 1.03 8.46 -21.10
C VAL A 233 1.72 7.23 -20.51
N GLN A 234 0.97 6.29 -19.94
CA GLN A 234 1.53 5.01 -19.44
C GLN A 234 2.18 4.20 -20.56
N THR A 235 1.57 4.13 -21.76
CA THR A 235 2.20 3.50 -22.93
C THR A 235 3.48 4.24 -23.34
N ALA A 236 3.46 5.57 -23.29
CA ALA A 236 4.62 6.39 -23.60
C ALA A 236 5.79 6.23 -22.61
N MET A 237 5.50 5.92 -21.34
CA MET A 237 6.49 5.58 -20.30
C MET A 237 7.00 4.13 -20.44
N MET A 238 6.12 3.18 -20.80
CA MET A 238 6.49 1.76 -20.97
C MET A 238 7.30 1.50 -22.23
N VAL A 239 7.08 2.27 -23.30
CA VAL A 239 7.96 2.28 -24.48
C VAL A 239 9.19 3.14 -24.13
N GLY A 240 10.12 2.51 -23.42
CA GLY A 240 11.38 3.10 -22.97
C GLY A 240 12.28 3.59 -24.11
N ASP A 241 13.42 4.16 -23.72
CA ASP A 241 14.45 4.79 -24.58
C ASP A 241 14.16 6.22 -25.07
N ARG A 242 13.17 6.93 -24.50
CA ARG A 242 12.94 8.35 -24.83
C ARG A 242 12.66 9.24 -23.61
N PRO A 243 13.19 10.49 -23.58
CA PRO A 243 12.98 11.44 -22.49
C PRO A 243 11.61 12.12 -22.63
N VAL A 244 10.52 11.37 -22.36
CA VAL A 244 9.15 11.86 -22.54
C VAL A 244 8.89 13.14 -21.74
N TRP A 245 9.38 13.19 -20.51
CA TRP A 245 9.20 14.31 -19.59
C TRP A 245 10.17 15.49 -19.83
N ASP A 246 11.22 15.31 -20.63
CA ASP A 246 12.17 16.37 -21.00
C ASP A 246 11.84 17.02 -22.35
N THR A 247 10.83 16.49 -23.08
CA THR A 247 10.39 17.04 -24.36
C THR A 247 9.80 18.44 -24.15
N ARG A 248 10.18 19.42 -24.99
CA ARG A 248 9.71 20.81 -24.90
C ARG A 248 9.30 21.37 -26.29
N PRO A 249 8.15 22.07 -26.40
CA PRO A 249 7.11 22.22 -25.36
C PRO A 249 6.52 20.85 -24.98
N LEU A 250 6.22 20.65 -23.70
CA LEU A 250 5.68 19.40 -23.21
C LEU A 250 4.23 19.24 -23.76
N PRO A 251 3.85 18.08 -24.35
CA PRO A 251 2.54 17.95 -24.97
C PRO A 251 1.39 18.13 -23.95
N GLU A 252 0.28 18.70 -24.41
CA GLU A 252 -0.89 19.03 -23.57
C GLU A 252 -1.40 17.84 -22.72
N HIS A 253 -1.42 16.63 -23.29
CA HIS A 253 -1.85 15.43 -22.57
C HIS A 253 -0.87 14.97 -21.48
N PHE A 254 0.42 15.31 -21.56
CA PHE A 254 1.38 15.10 -20.47
C PHE A 254 1.22 16.16 -19.37
N LEU A 255 0.93 17.41 -19.75
CA LEU A 255 0.65 18.49 -18.80
C LEU A 255 -0.63 18.23 -18.00
N GLU A 256 -1.70 17.80 -18.68
CA GLU A 256 -2.98 17.48 -18.04
C GLU A 256 -2.88 16.21 -17.18
N TYR A 257 -2.12 15.18 -17.60
CA TYR A 257 -1.80 14.01 -16.77
C TYR A 257 -1.08 14.40 -15.47
N ALA A 258 0.01 15.17 -15.60
CA ALA A 258 0.79 15.68 -14.48
C ALA A 258 -0.06 16.55 -13.53
N ALA A 259 -0.98 17.35 -14.09
CA ALA A 259 -1.92 18.12 -13.28
C ALA A 259 -2.93 17.22 -12.55
N ASP A 260 -3.47 16.20 -13.23
CA ASP A 260 -4.42 15.26 -12.67
C ASP A 260 -3.85 14.49 -11.48
N ASP A 261 -2.57 14.12 -11.46
CA ASP A 261 -2.00 13.40 -10.32
C ASP A 261 -2.02 14.21 -9.02
N VAL A 262 -1.61 15.48 -9.02
CA VAL A 262 -1.76 16.34 -7.83
C VAL A 262 -3.22 16.76 -7.54
N ARG A 263 -4.09 16.88 -8.55
CA ARG A 263 -5.55 17.03 -8.32
C ARG A 263 -6.11 15.81 -7.60
N HIS A 264 -5.70 14.59 -7.97
CA HIS A 264 -6.14 13.34 -7.35
C HIS A 264 -5.62 13.20 -5.91
N ILE A 265 -4.36 13.56 -5.63
CA ILE A 265 -3.80 13.62 -4.27
C ILE A 265 -4.60 14.62 -3.41
N HIS A 266 -4.79 15.85 -3.90
CA HIS A 266 -5.54 16.87 -3.18
C HIS A 266 -7.00 16.45 -2.94
N LEU A 267 -7.66 15.87 -3.96
CA LEU A 267 -9.01 15.33 -3.86
C LEU A 267 -9.11 14.24 -2.81
N LEU A 268 -8.23 13.23 -2.83
CA LEU A 268 -8.26 12.15 -1.83
C LEU A 268 -8.10 12.69 -0.40
N SER A 269 -7.31 13.75 -0.20
CA SER A 269 -7.13 14.40 1.11
C SER A 269 -8.44 14.92 1.72
N THR A 270 -9.46 15.25 0.91
CA THR A 270 -10.77 15.69 1.43
C THR A 270 -11.62 14.53 1.95
N TYR A 271 -11.43 13.32 1.43
CA TYR A 271 -12.15 12.12 1.87
C TYR A 271 -11.52 11.47 3.10
N PHE A 272 -10.18 11.51 3.22
CA PHE A 272 -9.47 10.76 4.25
C PHE A 272 -9.93 11.01 5.70
N PRO A 273 -10.26 12.23 6.15
CA PRO A 273 -10.79 12.46 7.51
C PRO A 273 -12.03 11.62 7.88
N SER A 274 -12.83 11.19 6.89
CA SER A 274 -13.95 10.28 7.11
C SER A 274 -13.56 8.79 7.20
N LEU A 275 -12.43 8.42 6.58
CA LEU A 275 -11.89 7.04 6.54
C LEU A 275 -10.92 6.76 7.69
N THR A 276 -10.28 7.78 8.24
CA THR A 276 -9.24 7.69 9.27
C THR A 276 -9.77 7.56 10.70
N GLN A 277 -11.09 7.39 10.91
CA GLN A 277 -11.66 7.18 12.24
C GLN A 277 -11.03 6.01 13.03
N GLN A 278 -10.40 5.05 12.33
CA GLN A 278 -9.71 3.89 12.92
C GLN A 278 -8.16 4.01 12.90
N VAL A 279 -7.61 5.10 12.36
CA VAL A 279 -6.17 5.30 12.14
C VAL A 279 -5.78 6.76 12.43
N SER A 280 -4.95 6.99 13.44
CA SER A 280 -4.42 8.33 13.70
C SER A 280 -3.57 8.85 12.52
N GLU A 281 -3.97 9.97 11.90
CA GLU A 281 -3.16 10.64 10.87
C GLU A 281 -1.74 10.94 11.38
N ALA A 282 -1.59 11.43 12.61
CA ALA A 282 -0.29 11.70 13.21
C ALA A 282 0.58 10.44 13.35
N ALA A 283 -0.01 9.24 13.47
CA ALA A 283 0.73 7.99 13.43
C ALA A 283 1.21 7.63 12.01
N VAL A 284 0.41 7.97 11.00
CA VAL A 284 0.81 7.81 9.59
C VAL A 284 1.81 8.88 9.16
N GLU A 285 1.75 10.12 9.66
CA GLU A 285 2.80 11.13 9.47
C GLU A 285 4.14 10.64 10.05
N ARG A 286 4.14 9.98 11.24
CA ARG A 286 5.37 9.36 11.78
C ARG A 286 5.88 8.17 10.95
N LEU A 287 4.98 7.34 10.43
CA LEU A 287 5.36 6.27 9.48
C LEU A 287 5.92 6.87 8.18
N THR A 288 5.28 7.92 7.66
CA THR A 288 5.74 8.65 6.46
C THR A 288 7.10 9.27 6.69
N ALA A 289 7.34 9.89 7.85
CA ALA A 289 8.64 10.43 8.23
C ALA A 289 9.75 9.36 8.28
N GLN A 290 9.43 8.11 8.64
CA GLN A 290 10.38 7.00 8.55
C GLN A 290 10.75 6.65 7.09
N TYR A 291 9.81 6.73 6.14
CA TYR A 291 10.11 6.63 4.71
C TYR A 291 10.89 7.87 4.22
N VAL A 292 10.50 9.08 4.60
CA VAL A 292 11.23 10.32 4.21
C VAL A 292 12.68 10.28 4.71
N GLN A 293 12.93 9.79 5.92
CA GLN A 293 14.28 9.60 6.45
C GLN A 293 15.07 8.53 5.68
N HIS A 294 14.41 7.47 5.23
CA HIS A 294 15.05 6.35 4.51
C HIS A 294 15.44 6.72 3.07
N TYR A 295 14.57 7.45 2.37
CA TYR A 295 14.80 7.84 0.97
C TYR A 295 15.45 9.22 0.82
N GLY A 296 15.33 10.10 1.82
CA GLY A 296 15.83 11.47 1.82
C GLY A 296 17.27 11.65 2.30
N VAL A 297 18.19 10.77 1.86
CA VAL A 297 19.57 10.66 2.37
C VAL A 297 20.63 11.42 1.54
N GLY A 298 20.21 12.18 0.52
CA GLY A 298 21.12 12.95 -0.37
C GLY A 298 21.87 12.09 -1.39
N HIS A 299 21.60 10.78 -1.45
CA HIS A 299 22.18 9.86 -2.41
C HIS A 299 21.23 8.71 -2.75
N ALA A 300 21.57 7.99 -3.82
CA ALA A 300 20.99 6.73 -4.22
C ALA A 300 20.75 5.75 -3.04
N VAL A 301 19.51 5.30 -2.86
CA VAL A 301 19.13 4.25 -1.91
C VAL A 301 19.52 2.88 -2.49
N THR A 302 20.31 2.12 -1.75
CA THR A 302 20.77 0.77 -2.14
C THR A 302 19.96 -0.37 -1.52
N GLU A 303 19.23 -0.09 -0.44
CA GLU A 303 18.41 -1.07 0.28
C GLU A 303 16.99 -0.53 0.44
N GLU A 304 15.98 -1.30 0.01
CA GLU A 304 14.57 -0.89 0.10
C GLU A 304 14.04 -0.98 1.54
N ALA A 305 13.22 0.00 1.94
CA ALA A 305 12.49 -0.02 3.22
C ALA A 305 11.51 -1.21 3.33
N ASP A 306 11.01 -1.67 2.19
CA ASP A 306 10.05 -2.77 2.05
C ASP A 306 10.69 -3.96 1.35
N ALA A 307 10.64 -5.15 1.97
CA ALA A 307 11.15 -6.38 1.37
C ALA A 307 10.41 -6.83 0.10
N GLN A 308 9.25 -6.25 -0.21
CA GLN A 308 8.45 -6.49 -1.42
C GLN A 308 7.86 -5.16 -1.90
N PRO A 309 8.12 -4.68 -3.13
CA PRO A 309 7.70 -3.34 -3.58
C PRO A 309 6.21 -3.03 -3.50
N ALA A 310 5.36 -4.07 -3.57
CA ALA A 310 3.89 -3.97 -3.51
C ALA A 310 3.31 -4.06 -2.08
N GLN A 311 4.16 -4.07 -1.05
CA GLN A 311 3.77 -4.20 0.35
C GLN A 311 4.46 -3.13 1.20
N VAL A 312 3.81 -2.73 2.29
CA VAL A 312 4.39 -1.91 3.36
C VAL A 312 4.97 -2.84 4.42
N ASN A 313 6.15 -2.51 4.93
CA ASN A 313 6.86 -3.23 5.97
C ASN A 313 5.97 -3.46 7.21
N THR A 314 5.68 -4.74 7.51
CA THR A 314 4.76 -5.10 8.61
C THR A 314 5.30 -4.70 9.98
N ALA A 315 6.62 -4.76 10.20
CA ALA A 315 7.21 -4.33 11.47
C ALA A 315 7.10 -2.81 11.66
N TRP A 316 7.08 -2.03 10.56
CA TRP A 316 6.84 -0.58 10.63
C TRP A 316 5.35 -0.29 10.86
N LEU A 317 4.43 -1.00 10.19
CA LEU A 317 2.99 -0.90 10.48
C LEU A 317 2.68 -1.24 11.94
N GLU A 318 3.24 -2.33 12.47
CA GLU A 318 3.08 -2.72 13.88
C GLU A 318 3.67 -1.70 14.85
N ARG A 319 4.84 -1.11 14.53
CA ARG A 319 5.49 -0.08 15.35
C ARG A 319 4.71 1.23 15.39
N TYR A 320 4.29 1.75 14.24
CA TYR A 320 3.72 3.09 14.12
C TYR A 320 2.20 3.11 14.25
N ILE A 321 1.52 2.12 13.67
CA ILE A 321 0.04 2.02 13.59
C ILE A 321 -0.50 1.02 14.64
N GLY A 322 0.34 0.11 15.14
CA GLY A 322 -0.06 -0.95 16.08
C GLY A 322 -0.54 -2.23 15.36
N PRO A 323 -1.06 -3.22 16.11
CA PRO A 323 -1.45 -4.52 15.54
C PRO A 323 -2.55 -4.36 14.47
N GLY A 324 -2.47 -5.20 13.44
CA GLY A 324 -3.45 -5.25 12.36
C GLY A 324 -4.78 -5.88 12.78
N GLY A 325 -5.85 -5.50 12.07
CA GLY A 325 -7.21 -5.96 12.35
C GLY A 325 -7.45 -7.43 12.03
N VAL A 326 -8.39 -8.02 12.76
CA VAL A 326 -8.98 -9.33 12.48
C VAL A 326 -10.49 -9.19 12.39
N CYS A 327 -11.13 -10.08 11.65
CA CYS A 327 -12.58 -10.17 11.60
C CYS A 327 -13.16 -10.45 13.00
N SER A 328 -14.00 -9.56 13.52
CA SER A 328 -14.63 -9.65 14.84
C SER A 328 -15.52 -10.87 15.04
N PHE A 329 -16.02 -11.50 13.96
CA PHE A 329 -16.82 -12.72 14.02
C PHE A 329 -16.00 -14.02 14.07
N CYS A 330 -14.88 -14.11 13.32
CA CYS A 330 -14.15 -15.38 13.16
C CYS A 330 -12.66 -15.33 13.55
N GLY A 331 -12.17 -14.19 14.05
CA GLY A 331 -10.77 -13.97 14.47
C GLY A 331 -9.73 -14.03 13.34
N SER A 332 -10.16 -14.22 12.09
CA SER A 332 -9.24 -14.41 10.95
C SER A 332 -8.90 -13.09 10.26
N LYS A 333 -7.70 -13.01 9.68
CA LYS A 333 -7.21 -11.87 8.89
C LYS A 333 -7.80 -11.85 7.47
N GLY A 334 -7.57 -10.76 6.74
CA GLY A 334 -7.83 -10.60 5.31
C GLY A 334 -9.20 -10.05 4.93
N HIS A 335 -10.14 -9.89 5.88
CA HIS A 335 -11.51 -9.45 5.63
C HIS A 335 -12.13 -8.81 6.87
N THR A 336 -13.12 -7.94 6.69
CA THR A 336 -13.94 -7.40 7.79
C THR A 336 -15.09 -8.35 8.15
N GLU A 337 -15.75 -8.14 9.29
CA GLU A 337 -16.94 -8.93 9.66
C GLU A 337 -18.06 -8.89 8.62
N THR A 338 -18.27 -7.74 7.98
CA THR A 338 -19.25 -7.56 6.89
C THR A 338 -18.94 -8.42 5.65
N GLU A 339 -17.67 -8.75 5.44
CA GLU A 339 -17.17 -9.59 4.35
C GLU A 339 -16.99 -11.05 4.80
N CYS A 340 -17.28 -11.37 6.07
CA CYS A 340 -16.95 -12.66 6.62
C CYS A 340 -17.81 -13.77 5.99
N PHE A 341 -17.15 -14.60 5.19
CA PHE A 341 -17.80 -15.75 4.55
C PHE A 341 -18.49 -16.66 5.58
N ARG A 342 -17.91 -16.87 6.77
CA ARG A 342 -18.55 -17.66 7.84
C ARG A 342 -19.80 -16.99 8.44
N LYS A 343 -19.91 -15.65 8.38
CA LYS A 343 -21.10 -14.92 8.83
C LYS A 343 -22.18 -14.91 7.75
N LEU A 344 -21.80 -14.55 6.52
CA LEU A 344 -22.72 -14.47 5.37
C LEU A 344 -23.25 -15.85 4.94
N ASN A 345 -22.40 -16.86 5.02
CA ASN A 345 -22.65 -18.21 4.49
C ASN A 345 -22.46 -19.30 5.56
N GLY A 346 -22.57 -18.98 6.85
CA GLY A 346 -22.43 -19.95 7.94
C GLY A 346 -23.41 -21.13 7.83
N ASN A 347 -24.63 -20.84 7.41
CA ASN A 347 -25.68 -21.82 7.14
C ASN A 347 -25.61 -22.42 5.72
N MET A 348 -24.66 -21.99 4.86
CA MET A 348 -24.54 -22.56 3.52
C MET A 348 -24.02 -23.99 3.62
N ARG A 349 -24.84 -24.92 3.12
CA ARG A 349 -24.47 -26.32 2.98
C ARG A 349 -23.85 -26.54 1.60
N CYS A 350 -22.66 -27.11 1.55
CA CYS A 350 -22.04 -27.55 0.31
C CYS A 350 -22.95 -28.60 -0.35
N SER A 351 -23.42 -28.32 -1.57
CA SER A 351 -24.33 -29.21 -2.32
C SER A 351 -23.70 -30.53 -2.79
N PHE A 352 -22.40 -30.74 -2.54
CA PHE A 352 -21.72 -32.01 -2.81
C PHE A 352 -21.53 -32.86 -1.54
N CYS A 353 -20.82 -32.36 -0.53
CA CYS A 353 -20.49 -33.14 0.67
C CYS A 353 -21.44 -32.95 1.85
N GLY A 354 -22.41 -32.03 1.76
CA GLY A 354 -23.29 -31.70 2.88
C GLY A 354 -22.64 -30.96 4.05
N GLY A 355 -21.33 -30.67 4.00
CA GLY A 355 -20.60 -29.88 5.00
C GLY A 355 -20.88 -28.37 4.91
N MET A 356 -20.73 -27.65 6.01
CA MET A 356 -21.01 -26.21 6.07
C MET A 356 -19.79 -25.34 5.73
N GLY A 357 -20.02 -24.05 5.47
CA GLY A 357 -18.95 -23.04 5.38
C GLY A 357 -18.08 -23.11 4.12
N HIS A 358 -18.52 -23.77 3.05
CA HIS A 358 -17.89 -23.73 1.73
C HIS A 358 -18.89 -24.08 0.60
N THR A 359 -18.60 -23.67 -0.63
CA THR A 359 -19.37 -24.05 -1.83
C THR A 359 -18.89 -25.38 -2.40
N ALA A 360 -19.72 -26.05 -3.22
CA ALA A 360 -19.30 -27.25 -3.96
C ALA A 360 -18.08 -27.01 -4.87
N ARG A 361 -17.86 -25.78 -5.37
CA ARG A 361 -16.68 -25.38 -6.16
C ARG A 361 -15.38 -25.38 -5.34
N ASN A 362 -15.47 -25.09 -4.04
CA ASN A 362 -14.32 -25.06 -3.12
C ASN A 362 -14.32 -26.25 -2.16
N CYS A 363 -15.04 -27.33 -2.50
CA CYS A 363 -15.16 -28.51 -1.66
C CYS A 363 -13.97 -29.44 -1.89
N PHE A 364 -13.09 -29.58 -0.90
CA PHE A 364 -11.91 -30.46 -0.98
C PHE A 364 -12.23 -31.95 -1.22
N GLN A 365 -13.45 -32.39 -0.93
CA GLN A 365 -13.92 -33.74 -1.27
C GLN A 365 -14.35 -33.87 -2.75
N LYS A 366 -14.78 -32.77 -3.38
CA LYS A 366 -15.09 -32.71 -4.82
C LYS A 366 -13.86 -32.38 -5.66
N HIS A 367 -12.95 -31.58 -5.07
CA HIS A 367 -11.75 -31.02 -5.66
C HIS A 367 -10.52 -31.33 -4.79
N PRO A 368 -10.04 -32.59 -4.76
CA PRO A 368 -8.87 -32.99 -3.96
C PRO A 368 -7.59 -32.22 -4.34
N GLU A 369 -7.51 -31.71 -5.57
CA GLU A 369 -6.45 -30.83 -6.07
C GLU A 369 -6.26 -29.55 -5.23
N LEU A 370 -7.31 -29.09 -4.55
CA LEU A 370 -7.26 -27.90 -3.67
C LEU A 370 -6.76 -28.21 -2.25
N LEU A 371 -6.55 -29.48 -1.90
CA LEU A 371 -6.14 -29.87 -0.55
C LEU A 371 -4.66 -29.54 -0.31
N LYS A 372 -4.37 -28.62 0.61
CA LYS A 372 -3.00 -28.30 1.05
C LYS A 372 -2.50 -29.33 2.05
N CYS A 373 -1.33 -29.90 1.79
CA CYS A 373 -0.65 -30.82 2.70
C CYS A 373 0.05 -30.04 3.83
N ASP A 374 -0.29 -30.35 5.09
CA ASP A 374 0.24 -29.65 6.27
C ASP A 374 1.75 -29.84 6.47
N ARG A 375 2.32 -30.91 5.91
CA ARG A 375 3.73 -31.28 6.11
C ARG A 375 4.69 -30.71 5.07
N CYS A 376 4.23 -30.43 3.84
CA CYS A 376 5.07 -29.89 2.77
C CYS A 376 4.55 -28.58 2.15
N GLY A 377 3.34 -28.14 2.49
CA GLY A 377 2.72 -26.91 2.00
C GLY A 377 2.21 -26.94 0.55
N GLN A 378 2.45 -28.03 -0.20
CA GLN A 378 1.97 -28.20 -1.57
C GLN A 378 0.52 -28.68 -1.62
N LEU A 379 -0.15 -28.43 -2.75
CA LEU A 379 -1.55 -28.79 -2.98
C LEU A 379 -1.68 -30.23 -3.54
N GLY A 380 -2.93 -30.73 -3.59
CA GLY A 380 -3.32 -31.96 -4.28
C GLY A 380 -3.08 -33.28 -3.55
N HIS A 381 -2.70 -33.27 -2.27
CA HIS A 381 -2.55 -34.50 -1.49
C HIS A 381 -2.70 -34.28 0.03
N SER A 382 -3.09 -35.34 0.74
CA SER A 382 -3.14 -35.35 2.21
C SER A 382 -1.76 -35.62 2.81
N THR A 383 -1.59 -35.28 4.09
CA THR A 383 -0.35 -35.53 4.85
C THR A 383 0.08 -37.00 4.84
N ALA A 384 -0.87 -37.96 4.83
CA ALA A 384 -0.58 -39.39 4.69
C ALA A 384 0.00 -39.76 3.31
N ASN A 385 -0.42 -39.07 2.25
CA ASN A 385 0.04 -39.28 0.88
C ASN A 385 1.20 -38.35 0.48
N CYS A 386 1.84 -37.69 1.44
CA CYS A 386 2.96 -36.79 1.19
C CYS A 386 4.25 -37.55 0.93
N PHE A 387 4.87 -37.37 -0.24
CA PHE A 387 6.12 -38.07 -0.58
C PHE A 387 7.33 -37.62 0.24
N ARG A 388 7.26 -36.45 0.91
CA ARG A 388 8.24 -36.05 1.94
C ARG A 388 8.01 -36.75 3.30
N ALA A 389 6.81 -37.26 3.54
CA ALA A 389 6.49 -38.07 4.72
C ALA A 389 6.82 -39.55 4.48
N ASN A 390 6.53 -40.02 3.27
CA ASN A 390 6.68 -41.40 2.82
C ASN A 390 7.52 -41.42 1.53
N PRO A 391 8.86 -41.29 1.65
CA PRO A 391 9.75 -41.33 0.50
C PRO A 391 9.76 -42.70 -0.18
N CYS A 392 10.22 -42.75 -1.43
CA CYS A 392 10.31 -43.96 -2.21
C CYS A 392 11.12 -45.05 -1.50
N LYS A 393 10.54 -46.25 -1.34
CA LYS A 393 11.18 -47.40 -0.65
C LYS A 393 12.41 -47.95 -1.38
N HIS A 394 12.63 -47.57 -2.64
CA HIS A 394 13.73 -48.09 -3.47
C HIS A 394 14.91 -47.11 -3.62
N CYS A 395 14.69 -45.81 -3.48
CA CYS A 395 15.75 -44.80 -3.71
C CYS A 395 15.72 -43.60 -2.74
N GLY A 396 14.76 -43.55 -1.80
CA GLY A 396 14.58 -42.40 -0.88
C GLY A 396 14.01 -41.13 -1.54
N GLY A 397 13.75 -41.13 -2.85
CA GLY A 397 13.25 -39.97 -3.59
C GLY A 397 11.79 -39.59 -3.27
N ASN A 398 11.45 -38.31 -3.46
CA ASN A 398 10.11 -37.75 -3.19
C ASN A 398 9.08 -38.09 -4.28
N HIS A 399 8.82 -39.37 -4.54
CA HIS A 399 7.82 -39.84 -5.50
C HIS A 399 7.21 -41.19 -5.08
N ARG A 400 6.15 -41.64 -5.77
CA ARG A 400 5.55 -42.98 -5.58
C ARG A 400 6.56 -44.09 -5.85
N SER A 401 6.55 -45.14 -5.03
CA SER A 401 7.48 -46.28 -5.21
C SER A 401 7.18 -47.09 -6.47
N GLU A 402 5.91 -47.12 -6.91
CA GLU A 402 5.50 -47.66 -8.22
C GLU A 402 6.28 -47.02 -9.39
N ASN A 403 6.47 -45.70 -9.36
CA ASN A 403 7.05 -44.90 -10.46
C ASN A 403 8.57 -44.69 -10.29
N CYS A 404 9.25 -45.59 -9.59
CA CYS A 404 10.67 -45.45 -9.31
C CYS A 404 11.54 -45.93 -10.48
N HIS A 405 12.16 -44.99 -11.20
CA HIS A 405 13.11 -45.30 -12.28
C HIS A 405 14.31 -46.16 -11.84
N TYR A 406 14.66 -46.17 -10.55
CA TYR A 406 15.70 -47.07 -10.01
C TYR A 406 15.34 -48.56 -10.16
N ARG A 407 14.04 -48.91 -10.16
CA ARG A 407 13.59 -50.31 -10.43
C ARG A 407 13.85 -50.74 -11.88
N ALA A 408 13.84 -49.81 -12.84
CA ALA A 408 14.06 -50.11 -14.26
C ALA A 408 15.51 -50.54 -14.57
N HIS A 409 16.47 -50.17 -13.72
CA HIS A 409 17.86 -50.61 -13.83
C HIS A 409 18.14 -51.95 -13.14
N ILE A 410 17.42 -52.29 -12.07
CA ILE A 410 17.59 -53.58 -11.36
C ILE A 410 16.82 -54.72 -12.06
N ALA A 411 15.80 -54.43 -12.87
CA ALA A 411 15.08 -55.43 -13.65
C ALA A 411 15.75 -55.81 -14.99
N ASN A 412 16.85 -55.15 -15.36
CA ASN A 412 17.62 -55.36 -16.59
C ASN A 412 19.10 -55.72 -16.32
N ALA A 413 19.38 -56.23 -15.12
CA ALA A 413 20.67 -56.75 -14.67
C ALA A 413 20.45 -58.09 -13.96
#